data_AF-A0A9D4C6J1-F1
#
_entry.id   AF-A0A9D4C6J1-F1
#
_cell.length_a   1.000
_cell.length_b   1.000
_cell.length_c   1.000
_cell.angle_alpha   90.00
_cell.angle_beta   90.00
_cell.angle_gamma   90.00
#
_symmetry.space_group_name_H-M   'P 1'
#
loop_
_entity.id
_entity.type
_entity.pdbx_description
1 polymer ?
#
loop_
_entity_poly.entity_id
_entity_poly.type
_entity_poly.pdbx_seq_one_letter_code
_entity_poly.pdbx_strand_id
1 'polypeptide(L)'
;MKELDDKLASLKASVKTDADNCSKLKNELKQLNDAIHDIVDKGKAELTFIASKKCMEKIEQSETYLMQNSFQVESSLTFQADRDFQQYLSKLSGLGKIVLSTKKTLVLVDPDQALTVQGKSEYNVSLQREKNCYIIAICDFSEDQILVADCLNERVKLLNHQYQVVCHYDLNGYPRDMCKITPSEVAVTVDDTMTHEVQFVSVNGGQLVKGRMLQFQHRCFGIAHIMQDLYLTSGTALYKYSMKGALLTKLYEDTSDRLTGNI
;
A
#
# COMPACT_ATOMS: atom_id res chain seq x y z
N MET A 1 -45.80 -11.25 -3.36
CA MET A 1 -45.47 -12.44 -2.55
C MET A 1 -44.60 -13.41 -3.34
N LYS A 2 -45.08 -14.00 -4.43
CA LYS A 2 -44.31 -14.96 -5.25
C LYS A 2 -42.87 -14.52 -5.62
N GLU A 3 -42.67 -13.29 -6.07
CA GLU A 3 -41.32 -12.77 -6.41
C GLU A 3 -40.37 -12.66 -5.20
N LEU A 4 -40.91 -12.38 -4.02
CA LEU A 4 -40.13 -12.31 -2.78
C LEU A 4 -39.76 -13.72 -2.31
N ASP A 5 -40.67 -14.67 -2.46
CA ASP A 5 -40.44 -16.08 -2.13
C ASP A 5 -39.39 -16.71 -3.06
N ASP A 6 -39.43 -16.38 -4.35
CA ASP A 6 -38.44 -16.83 -5.34
C ASP A 6 -37.03 -16.25 -5.06
N LYS A 7 -36.95 -14.96 -4.70
CA LYS A 7 -35.70 -14.31 -4.29
C LYS A 7 -35.14 -14.91 -2.99
N LEU A 8 -36.01 -15.21 -2.02
CA LEU A 8 -35.61 -15.84 -0.76
C LEU A 8 -35.11 -17.28 -0.96
N ALA A 9 -35.75 -18.04 -1.86
CA ALA A 9 -35.30 -19.39 -2.21
C ALA A 9 -33.93 -19.37 -2.92
N SER A 10 -33.72 -18.43 -3.85
CA SER A 10 -32.44 -18.24 -4.53
C SER A 10 -31.32 -17.85 -3.55
N LEU A 11 -31.59 -16.94 -2.62
CA LEU A 11 -30.62 -16.55 -1.60
C LEU A 11 -30.25 -17.71 -0.68
N LYS A 12 -31.23 -18.50 -0.23
CA LYS A 12 -30.98 -19.70 0.59
C LYS A 12 -30.13 -20.74 -0.14
N ALA A 13 -30.36 -20.93 -1.44
CA ALA A 13 -29.54 -21.83 -2.25
C ALA A 13 -28.10 -21.32 -2.37
N SER A 14 -27.90 -20.03 -2.64
CA SER A 14 -26.57 -19.39 -2.72
C SER A 14 -25.80 -19.53 -1.41
N VAL A 15 -26.41 -19.13 -0.28
CA VAL A 15 -25.79 -19.21 1.05
C VAL A 15 -25.39 -20.64 1.41
N LYS A 16 -26.20 -21.64 1.01
CA LYS A 16 -25.87 -23.04 1.23
C LYS A 16 -24.67 -23.48 0.39
N THR A 17 -24.63 -23.13 -0.90
CA THR A 17 -23.50 -23.42 -1.77
C THR A 17 -22.21 -22.78 -1.25
N ASP A 18 -22.28 -21.55 -0.74
CA ASP A 18 -21.14 -20.86 -0.14
C ASP A 18 -20.65 -21.54 1.14
N ALA A 19 -21.57 -21.94 2.02
CA ALA A 19 -21.23 -22.68 3.23
C ALA A 19 -20.54 -24.03 2.92
N ASP A 20 -21.01 -24.74 1.90
CA ASP A 20 -20.42 -26.01 1.46
C ASP A 20 -19.02 -25.81 0.87
N ASN A 21 -18.81 -24.76 0.06
CA ASN A 21 -17.52 -24.42 -0.52
C ASN A 21 -16.50 -23.97 0.54
N CYS A 22 -16.91 -23.13 1.49
CA CYS A 22 -16.08 -22.73 2.63
C CYS A 22 -15.66 -23.95 3.47
N SER A 23 -16.58 -24.88 3.71
CA SER A 23 -16.29 -26.11 4.44
C SER A 23 -15.29 -26.99 3.70
N LYS A 24 -15.39 -27.08 2.37
CA LYS A 24 -14.45 -27.79 1.52
C LYS A 24 -13.03 -27.18 1.58
N LEU A 25 -12.92 -25.86 1.38
CA LEU A 25 -11.64 -25.14 1.46
C LEU A 25 -10.96 -25.30 2.82
N LYS A 26 -11.74 -25.21 3.91
CA LYS A 26 -11.25 -25.43 5.27
C LYS A 26 -10.64 -26.84 5.44
N ASN A 27 -11.29 -27.86 4.89
CA ASN A 27 -10.81 -29.23 4.97
C ASN A 27 -9.53 -29.43 4.14
N GLU A 28 -9.45 -28.84 2.94
CA GLU A 28 -8.25 -28.88 2.09
C GLU A 28 -7.05 -28.20 2.77
N LEU A 29 -7.25 -27.01 3.37
CA LEU A 29 -6.21 -26.30 4.12
C LEU A 29 -5.72 -27.10 5.32
N LYS A 30 -6.65 -27.75 6.05
CA LYS A 30 -6.30 -28.59 7.19
C LYS A 30 -5.44 -29.79 6.76
N GLN A 31 -5.86 -30.51 5.72
CA GLN A 31 -5.10 -31.65 5.18
C GLN A 31 -3.70 -31.25 4.73
N LEU A 32 -3.57 -30.07 4.12
CA LEU A 32 -2.29 -29.56 3.66
C LEU A 32 -1.39 -29.13 4.82
N ASN A 33 -1.95 -28.52 5.86
CA ASN A 33 -1.23 -28.18 7.07
C ASN A 33 -0.71 -29.43 7.81
N ASP A 34 -1.55 -30.46 7.92
CA ASP A 34 -1.17 -31.74 8.52
C ASP A 34 -0.05 -32.41 7.70
N ALA A 35 -0.12 -32.35 6.36
CA ALA A 35 0.95 -32.85 5.48
C ALA A 35 2.26 -32.06 5.62
N ILE A 36 2.21 -30.74 5.84
CA ILE A 36 3.40 -29.92 6.09
C ILE A 36 4.07 -30.36 7.39
N HIS A 37 3.31 -30.55 8.47
CA HIS A 37 3.85 -31.03 9.74
C HIS A 37 4.54 -32.39 9.59
N ASP A 38 3.88 -33.35 8.93
CA ASP A 38 4.44 -34.67 8.66
C ASP A 38 5.74 -34.64 7.82
N ILE A 39 5.89 -33.67 6.92
CA ILE A 39 7.07 -33.51 6.06
C ILE A 39 8.21 -32.84 6.82
N VAL A 40 7.90 -31.82 7.63
CA VAL A 40 8.86 -31.12 8.50
C VAL A 40 9.47 -32.09 9.51
N ASP A 41 8.65 -32.96 10.12
CA ASP A 41 9.12 -33.99 11.05
C ASP A 41 10.04 -35.03 10.38
N LYS A 42 9.93 -35.19 9.06
CA LYS A 42 10.77 -36.09 8.25
C LYS A 42 12.00 -35.41 7.63
N GLY A 43 12.21 -34.11 7.88
CA GLY A 43 13.44 -33.38 7.52
C GLY A 43 13.68 -33.20 6.02
N LYS A 44 12.63 -33.18 5.18
CA LYS A 44 12.75 -33.05 3.71
C LYS A 44 12.43 -31.62 3.24
N ALA A 45 13.44 -30.77 3.23
CA ALA A 45 13.32 -29.33 2.95
C ALA A 45 12.62 -29.01 1.60
N GLU A 46 12.87 -29.80 0.56
CA GLU A 46 12.28 -29.60 -0.77
C GLU A 46 10.77 -29.84 -0.77
N LEU A 47 10.33 -30.85 0.01
CA LEU A 47 8.91 -31.16 0.15
C LEU A 47 8.19 -30.13 1.04
N THR A 48 8.87 -29.58 2.04
CA THR A 48 8.35 -28.48 2.87
C THR A 48 8.11 -27.23 2.02
N PHE A 49 9.04 -26.89 1.12
CA PHE A 49 8.88 -25.77 0.19
C PHE A 49 7.68 -25.97 -0.76
N ILE A 50 7.56 -27.15 -1.39
CA ILE A 50 6.44 -27.47 -2.28
C ILE A 50 5.10 -27.41 -1.53
N ALA A 51 5.04 -27.96 -0.32
CA ALA A 51 3.82 -27.97 0.48
C ALA A 51 3.44 -26.56 0.97
N SER A 52 4.41 -25.75 1.39
CA SER A 52 4.20 -24.35 1.75
C SER A 52 3.70 -23.52 0.57
N LYS A 53 4.27 -23.71 -0.63
CA LYS A 53 3.79 -23.05 -1.86
C LYS A 53 2.33 -23.39 -2.17
N LYS A 54 1.96 -24.67 -2.12
CA LYS A 54 0.56 -25.10 -2.29
C LYS A 54 -0.37 -24.50 -1.24
N CYS A 55 0.13 -24.25 -0.03
CA CYS A 55 -0.65 -23.66 1.05
C CYS A 55 -0.93 -22.18 0.76
N MET A 56 0.08 -21.44 0.31
CA MET A 56 -0.10 -20.06 -0.14
C MET A 56 -1.08 -19.96 -1.31
N GLU A 57 -0.96 -20.82 -2.33
CA GLU A 57 -1.91 -20.87 -3.46
C GLU A 57 -3.35 -21.13 -2.99
N LYS A 58 -3.54 -21.96 -1.96
CA LYS A 58 -4.86 -22.28 -1.39
C LYS A 58 -5.41 -21.16 -0.51
N ILE A 59 -4.55 -20.46 0.24
CA ILE A 59 -4.92 -19.26 0.99
C ILE A 59 -5.39 -18.18 0.01
N GLU A 60 -4.64 -17.92 -1.05
CA GLU A 60 -5.00 -16.97 -2.10
C GLU A 60 -6.33 -17.35 -2.78
N GLN A 61 -6.53 -18.62 -3.15
CA GLN A 61 -7.82 -19.09 -3.65
C GLN A 61 -8.97 -18.86 -2.66
N SER A 62 -8.73 -19.02 -1.36
CA SER A 62 -9.73 -18.78 -0.33
C SER A 62 -10.02 -17.29 -0.14
N GLU A 63 -9.02 -16.43 -0.23
CA GLU A 63 -9.16 -14.98 -0.20
C GLU A 63 -9.93 -14.49 -1.41
N THR A 64 -9.62 -14.97 -2.62
CA THR A 64 -10.36 -14.67 -3.85
C THR A 64 -11.81 -15.16 -3.76
N TYR A 65 -12.05 -16.37 -3.24
CA TYR A 65 -13.41 -16.87 -3.03
C TYR A 65 -14.18 -16.01 -2.04
N LEU A 66 -13.53 -15.58 -0.95
CA LEU A 66 -14.11 -14.65 0.01
C LEU A 66 -14.35 -13.27 -0.61
N MET A 67 -13.49 -12.76 -1.48
CA MET A 67 -13.73 -11.48 -2.16
C MET A 67 -14.86 -11.56 -3.19
N GLN A 68 -15.01 -12.70 -3.88
CA GLN A 68 -16.05 -12.93 -4.88
C GLN A 68 -17.43 -13.21 -4.27
N ASN A 69 -17.48 -13.86 -3.10
CA ASN A 69 -18.74 -14.23 -2.42
C ASN A 69 -19.04 -13.40 -1.16
N SER A 70 -18.11 -12.57 -0.70
CA SER A 70 -18.47 -11.48 0.21
C SER A 70 -19.38 -10.57 -0.59
N PHE A 71 -20.66 -10.61 -0.25
CA PHE A 71 -21.61 -9.57 -0.58
C PHE A 71 -21.01 -8.21 -0.17
N GLN A 72 -20.24 -7.56 -1.05
CA GLN A 72 -20.23 -6.11 -1.17
C GLN A 72 -21.59 -5.72 -1.76
N VAL A 73 -22.66 -5.97 -1.01
CA VAL A 73 -23.88 -5.21 -1.19
C VAL A 73 -23.48 -3.84 -0.70
N GLU A 74 -23.36 -2.87 -1.60
CA GLU A 74 -23.71 -1.48 -1.28
C GLU A 74 -25.13 -1.51 -0.72
N SER A 75 -25.26 -1.82 0.56
CA SER A 75 -26.48 -1.66 1.30
C SER A 75 -26.48 -0.19 1.67
N SER A 76 -27.16 0.65 0.89
CA SER A 76 -27.56 1.93 1.43
C SER A 76 -28.56 1.63 2.53
N LEU A 77 -28.11 1.68 3.78
CA LEU A 77 -29.01 1.65 4.92
C LEU A 77 -29.67 3.03 4.99
N THR A 78 -30.75 3.21 4.24
CA THR A 78 -31.63 4.36 4.43
C THR A 78 -32.40 4.16 5.73
N PHE A 79 -31.92 4.79 6.79
CA PHE A 79 -32.73 5.01 7.98
C PHE A 79 -33.91 5.91 7.60
N GLN A 80 -35.11 5.34 7.55
CA GLN A 80 -36.28 6.16 7.86
C GLN A 80 -36.21 6.43 9.36
N ALA A 81 -36.05 7.69 9.72
CA ALA A 81 -36.09 8.08 11.11
C ALA A 81 -37.40 7.62 11.74
N ASP A 82 -37.27 6.81 12.79
CA ASP A 82 -38.36 6.56 13.71
C ASP A 82 -38.81 7.91 14.28
N ARG A 83 -40.10 8.25 14.13
CA ARG A 83 -40.63 9.56 14.53
C ARG A 83 -40.43 9.83 16.02
N ASP A 84 -40.42 8.80 16.84
CA ASP A 84 -40.27 8.91 18.28
C ASP A 84 -38.80 9.21 18.63
N PHE A 85 -37.87 8.65 17.85
CA PHE A 85 -36.42 8.91 18.00
C PHE A 85 -36.00 10.29 17.47
N GLN A 86 -36.64 10.78 16.41
CA GLN A 86 -36.42 12.15 15.89
C GLN A 86 -36.85 13.24 16.88
N GLN A 87 -37.94 13.02 17.63
CA GLN A 87 -38.33 13.91 18.73
C GLN A 87 -37.32 13.92 19.88
N TYR A 88 -36.60 12.82 20.10
CA TYR A 88 -35.56 12.74 21.12
C TYR A 88 -34.28 13.46 20.66
N LEU A 89 -33.85 13.26 19.41
CA LEU A 89 -32.64 13.87 18.84
C LEU A 89 -32.78 15.39 18.58
N SER A 90 -33.98 15.89 18.28
CA SER A 90 -34.22 17.33 18.12
C SER A 90 -33.99 18.14 19.40
N LYS A 91 -34.00 17.47 20.56
CA LYS A 91 -33.64 18.05 21.87
C LYS A 91 -32.13 18.13 22.09
N LEU A 92 -31.31 17.51 21.23
CA LEU A 92 -29.84 17.45 21.35
C LEU A 92 -29.13 18.40 20.37
N SER A 93 -29.80 19.47 19.94
CA SER A 93 -29.37 20.45 18.93
C SER A 93 -28.11 21.29 19.26
N GLY A 94 -27.27 20.85 20.20
CA GLY A 94 -26.05 21.54 20.65
C GLY A 94 -24.71 20.98 20.16
N LEU A 95 -24.64 19.90 19.37
CA LEU A 95 -23.37 19.20 19.08
C LEU A 95 -22.81 19.35 17.65
N GLY A 96 -23.06 20.50 17.02
CA GLY A 96 -22.26 20.97 15.88
C GLY A 96 -22.59 20.34 14.51
N LYS A 97 -22.05 20.96 13.47
CA LYS A 97 -22.35 20.69 12.05
C LYS A 97 -21.25 19.84 11.42
N ILE A 98 -21.60 18.65 10.95
CA ILE A 98 -20.72 17.82 10.13
C ILE A 98 -20.88 18.25 8.67
N VAL A 99 -19.78 18.65 8.03
CA VAL A 99 -19.71 18.92 6.59
C VAL A 99 -18.92 17.79 5.95
N LEU A 100 -19.55 17.06 5.04
CA LEU A 100 -18.91 16.00 4.25
C LEU A 100 -18.61 16.53 2.85
N SER A 101 -17.34 16.58 2.48
CA SER A 101 -16.88 16.91 1.13
C SER A 101 -16.81 15.67 0.24
N THR A 102 -17.06 15.88 -1.04
CA THR A 102 -17.49 14.90 -2.05
C THR A 102 -16.39 13.99 -2.62
N LYS A 103 -16.82 12.76 -2.92
CA LYS A 103 -16.28 11.62 -3.69
C LYS A 103 -15.06 11.84 -4.62
N LYS A 104 -14.02 11.01 -4.43
CA LYS A 104 -13.21 10.44 -5.52
C LYS A 104 -13.75 9.04 -5.84
N THR A 105 -14.10 8.80 -7.10
CA THR A 105 -14.50 7.48 -7.60
C THR A 105 -13.25 6.62 -7.72
N LEU A 106 -13.10 5.61 -6.87
CA LEU A 106 -12.06 4.60 -7.01
C LEU A 106 -12.50 3.61 -8.08
N VAL A 107 -11.76 3.52 -9.19
CA VAL A 107 -11.93 2.45 -10.17
C VAL A 107 -11.23 1.22 -9.61
N LEU A 108 -12.00 0.19 -9.26
CA LEU A 108 -11.46 -1.12 -8.90
C LEU A 108 -10.88 -1.74 -10.18
N VAL A 109 -9.55 -1.71 -10.30
CA VAL A 109 -8.84 -2.49 -11.32
C VAL A 109 -8.79 -3.93 -10.82
N ASP A 110 -9.29 -4.86 -11.62
CA ASP A 110 -9.16 -6.29 -11.37
C ASP A 110 -7.67 -6.64 -11.27
N PRO A 111 -7.19 -7.20 -10.14
CA PRO A 111 -5.77 -7.51 -9.95
C PRO A 111 -5.23 -8.52 -10.98
N ASP A 112 -6.10 -9.30 -11.63
CA ASP A 112 -5.73 -10.24 -12.70
C ASP A 112 -5.78 -9.62 -14.11
N GLN A 113 -6.22 -8.35 -14.22
CA GLN A 113 -6.25 -7.66 -15.49
C GLN A 113 -4.83 -7.28 -15.91
N ALA A 114 -4.31 -8.00 -16.89
CA ALA A 114 -3.05 -7.65 -17.54
C ALA A 114 -3.10 -6.20 -18.05
N LEU A 115 -2.38 -5.31 -17.39
CA LEU A 115 -2.22 -3.93 -17.81
C LEU A 115 -1.34 -3.93 -19.07
N THR A 116 -1.96 -3.59 -20.20
CA THR A 116 -1.23 -3.39 -21.44
C THR A 116 -0.83 -1.93 -21.56
N VAL A 117 0.46 -1.67 -21.78
CA VAL A 117 0.96 -0.33 -22.05
C VAL A 117 0.42 0.11 -23.40
N GLN A 118 -0.51 1.07 -23.40
CA GLN A 118 -1.15 1.56 -24.64
C GLN A 118 -0.25 2.47 -25.46
N GLY A 119 0.77 3.08 -24.85
CA GLY A 119 1.69 3.97 -25.53
C GLY A 119 2.85 4.41 -24.64
N LYS A 120 3.87 4.97 -25.28
CA LYS A 120 5.02 5.58 -24.61
C LYS A 120 5.16 7.02 -25.09
N SER A 121 5.40 7.93 -24.17
CA SER A 121 5.77 9.32 -24.45
C SER A 121 7.02 9.66 -23.66
N GLU A 122 7.81 10.59 -24.18
CA GLU A 122 9.07 11.01 -23.56
C GLU A 122 9.00 12.50 -23.24
N TYR A 123 9.41 12.86 -22.02
CA TYR A 123 9.37 14.22 -21.50
C TYR A 123 10.74 14.58 -20.95
N ASN A 124 11.20 15.81 -21.22
CA ASN A 124 12.47 16.29 -20.69
C ASN A 124 12.26 16.85 -19.28
N VAL A 125 12.86 16.18 -18.30
CA VAL A 125 12.85 16.59 -16.89
C VAL A 125 14.17 17.19 -16.43
N SER A 126 15.05 17.54 -17.36
CA SER A 126 16.36 18.12 -17.09
C SER A 126 16.28 19.62 -16.87
N LEU A 127 16.97 20.14 -15.86
CA LEU A 127 17.20 21.56 -15.65
C LEU A 127 18.40 22.03 -16.48
N GLN A 128 18.52 23.35 -16.66
CA GLN A 128 19.67 23.92 -17.36
C GLN A 128 20.97 23.54 -16.64
N ARG A 129 21.92 22.95 -17.39
CA ARG A 129 23.25 22.48 -16.94
C ARG A 129 23.29 21.11 -16.24
N GLU A 130 22.18 20.40 -16.13
CA GLU A 130 22.22 18.99 -15.74
C GLU A 130 22.74 18.14 -16.90
N LYS A 131 23.58 17.14 -16.60
CA LYS A 131 24.14 16.26 -17.63
C LYS A 131 23.17 15.12 -17.94
N ASN A 132 22.83 14.33 -16.90
CA ASN A 132 22.02 13.13 -16.99
C ASN A 132 21.01 13.12 -15.83
N CYS A 133 19.74 12.87 -16.14
CA CYS A 133 18.73 12.59 -15.12
C CYS A 133 18.66 11.07 -14.90
N TYR A 134 18.65 10.62 -13.66
CA TYR A 134 18.40 9.22 -13.30
C TYR A 134 17.21 9.16 -12.35
N ILE A 135 16.02 9.07 -12.95
CA ILE A 135 14.77 9.06 -12.19
C ILE A 135 14.56 7.68 -11.58
N ILE A 136 14.59 7.61 -10.26
CA ILE A 136 14.49 6.34 -9.51
C ILE A 136 13.12 6.15 -8.86
N ALA A 137 12.40 7.25 -8.59
CA ALA A 137 11.08 7.21 -7.97
C ALA A 137 10.19 8.32 -8.52
N ILE A 138 8.89 8.02 -8.56
CA ILE A 138 7.82 8.92 -9.01
C ILE A 138 6.70 8.85 -7.97
N CYS A 139 6.12 9.99 -7.63
CA CYS A 139 5.00 10.08 -6.72
C CYS A 139 3.93 11.01 -7.28
N ASP A 140 2.73 10.47 -7.51
CA ASP A 140 1.56 11.25 -7.85
C ASP A 140 1.14 12.09 -6.65
N PHE A 141 1.39 13.39 -6.75
CA PHE A 141 1.23 14.30 -5.63
C PHE A 141 -0.18 14.89 -5.59
N SER A 142 -0.65 15.42 -6.71
CA SER A 142 -2.03 15.90 -6.89
C SER A 142 -2.50 15.60 -8.32
N GLU A 143 -3.71 16.03 -8.68
CA GLU A 143 -4.30 15.75 -10.01
C GLU A 143 -3.44 16.29 -11.16
N ASP A 144 -2.72 17.39 -10.92
CA ASP A 144 -1.93 18.09 -11.94
C ASP A 144 -0.44 18.18 -11.59
N GLN A 145 0.01 17.44 -10.58
CA GLN A 145 1.38 17.53 -10.09
C GLN A 145 1.99 16.18 -9.78
N ILE A 146 3.20 15.98 -10.30
CA ILE A 146 4.00 14.78 -10.12
C ILE A 146 5.32 15.19 -9.50
N LEU A 147 5.77 14.43 -8.51
CA LEU A 147 7.12 14.55 -7.97
C LEU A 147 7.98 13.43 -8.54
N VAL A 148 9.19 13.77 -8.95
CA VAL A 148 10.19 12.78 -9.37
C VAL A 148 11.47 12.95 -8.57
N ALA A 149 12.08 11.83 -8.19
CA ALA A 149 13.37 11.81 -7.51
C ALA A 149 14.48 11.51 -8.52
N ASP A 150 15.38 12.47 -8.71
CA ASP A 150 16.51 12.38 -9.62
C ASP A 150 17.77 12.05 -8.82
N CYS A 151 18.17 10.78 -8.90
CA CYS A 151 19.23 10.21 -8.09
C CYS A 151 20.58 10.86 -8.41
N LEU A 152 20.98 10.99 -9.67
CA LEU A 152 22.31 11.49 -10.02
C LEU A 152 22.48 13.00 -9.78
N ASN A 153 21.38 13.75 -9.72
CA ASN A 153 21.40 15.18 -9.41
C ASN A 153 20.95 15.49 -7.97
N GLU A 154 20.81 14.47 -7.11
CA GLU A 154 20.50 14.58 -5.68
C GLU A 154 19.32 15.51 -5.40
N ARG A 155 18.19 15.33 -6.10
CA ARG A 155 17.07 16.28 -6.03
C ARG A 155 15.71 15.65 -6.19
N VAL A 156 14.71 16.36 -5.67
CA VAL A 156 13.30 16.15 -5.99
C VAL A 156 12.87 17.25 -6.96
N LYS A 157 12.19 16.88 -8.04
CA LYS A 157 11.62 17.83 -9.00
C LYS A 157 10.10 17.75 -8.97
N LEU A 158 9.45 18.91 -9.00
CA LEU A 158 8.01 19.05 -9.15
C LEU A 158 7.70 19.31 -10.62
N LEU A 159 6.85 18.47 -11.19
CA LEU A 159 6.35 18.57 -12.55
C LEU A 159 4.90 19.04 -12.51
N ASN A 160 4.51 19.86 -13.49
CA ASN A 160 3.11 20.19 -13.75
C ASN A 160 2.43 19.14 -14.64
N HIS A 161 1.15 19.34 -14.96
CA HIS A 161 0.37 18.47 -15.85
C HIS A 161 0.89 18.38 -17.30
N GLN A 162 1.76 19.29 -17.74
CA GLN A 162 2.52 19.17 -18.99
C GLN A 162 3.86 18.43 -18.82
N TYR A 163 4.12 17.84 -17.67
CA TYR A 163 5.38 17.18 -17.31
C TYR A 163 6.60 18.12 -17.38
N GLN A 164 6.39 19.43 -17.24
CA GLN A 164 7.45 20.44 -17.19
C GLN A 164 7.89 20.63 -15.74
N VAL A 165 9.20 20.71 -15.52
CA VAL A 165 9.76 20.99 -14.19
C VAL A 165 9.45 22.43 -13.80
N VAL A 166 8.64 22.61 -12.76
CA VAL A 166 8.24 23.93 -12.23
C VAL A 166 8.99 24.32 -10.97
N CYS A 167 9.49 23.35 -10.21
CA CYS A 167 10.29 23.56 -9.01
C CYS A 167 11.23 22.38 -8.76
N HIS A 168 12.29 22.58 -7.99
CA HIS A 168 13.15 21.52 -7.49
C HIS A 168 13.61 21.80 -6.06
N TYR A 169 14.04 20.76 -5.37
CA TYR A 169 14.63 20.82 -4.05
C TYR A 169 15.85 19.90 -4.02
N ASP A 170 17.00 20.46 -3.63
CA ASP A 170 18.25 19.72 -3.49
C ASP A 170 18.24 18.94 -2.16
N LEU A 171 18.57 17.65 -2.25
CA LEU A 171 18.73 16.72 -1.16
C LEU A 171 20.20 16.71 -0.70
N ASN A 172 20.47 16.09 0.45
CA ASN A 172 21.83 15.93 0.97
C ASN A 172 22.41 14.54 0.64
N GLY A 173 22.12 14.02 -0.56
CA GLY A 173 22.54 12.70 -0.99
C GLY A 173 21.61 12.07 -2.01
N TYR A 174 21.86 10.81 -2.34
CA TYR A 174 21.15 10.12 -3.41
C TYR A 174 19.76 9.68 -2.96
N PRO A 175 18.67 10.20 -3.56
CA PRO A 175 17.35 9.63 -3.31
C PRO A 175 17.29 8.19 -3.81
N ARG A 176 16.53 7.35 -3.09
CA ARG A 176 16.33 5.93 -3.43
C ARG A 176 14.87 5.61 -3.74
N ASP A 177 13.96 6.21 -3.00
CA ASP A 177 12.53 6.03 -3.15
C ASP A 177 11.76 7.22 -2.54
N MET A 178 10.47 7.32 -2.83
CA MET A 178 9.61 8.38 -2.32
C MET A 178 8.17 7.90 -2.16
N CYS A 179 7.51 8.34 -1.10
CA CYS A 179 6.08 8.11 -0.91
C CYS A 179 5.35 9.36 -0.41
N LYS A 180 4.05 9.41 -0.67
CA LYS A 180 3.18 10.49 -0.20
C LYS A 180 2.81 10.26 1.26
N ILE A 181 3.00 11.28 2.09
CA ILE A 181 2.65 11.26 3.52
C ILE A 181 1.31 11.94 3.74
N THR A 182 1.16 13.16 3.21
CA THR A 182 -0.06 13.95 3.29
C THR A 182 -0.36 14.56 1.92
N PRO A 183 -1.52 15.23 1.72
CA PRO A 183 -1.77 16.00 0.51
C PRO A 183 -0.75 17.11 0.22
N SER A 184 0.05 17.52 1.21
CA SER A 184 1.03 18.60 1.11
C SER A 184 2.48 18.15 1.36
N GLU A 185 2.75 16.86 1.62
CA GLU A 185 4.06 16.38 2.07
C GLU A 185 4.39 14.99 1.49
N VAL A 186 5.64 14.83 1.05
CA VAL A 186 6.24 13.55 0.67
C VAL A 186 7.42 13.21 1.57
N ALA A 187 7.71 11.93 1.72
CA ALA A 187 8.91 11.43 2.36
C ALA A 187 9.81 10.81 1.30
N VAL A 188 11.10 11.13 1.35
CA VAL A 188 12.11 10.67 0.40
C VAL A 188 13.21 9.96 1.18
N THR A 189 13.51 8.73 0.82
CA THR A 189 14.68 8.02 1.36
C THR A 189 15.92 8.56 0.67
N VAL A 190 16.89 8.97 1.47
CA VAL A 190 18.16 9.51 1.02
C VAL A 190 19.26 8.65 1.60
N ASP A 191 20.12 8.13 0.73
CA ASP A 191 21.19 7.23 1.11
C ASP A 191 22.50 7.62 0.43
N ASP A 192 23.48 7.95 1.25
CA ASP A 192 24.87 8.14 0.89
C ASP A 192 25.77 7.39 1.89
N THR A 193 27.08 7.36 1.64
CA THR A 193 28.09 6.74 2.49
C THR A 193 28.04 7.18 3.96
N MET A 194 27.60 8.41 4.24
CA MET A 194 27.57 8.99 5.58
C MET A 194 26.17 9.32 6.10
N THR A 195 25.15 9.27 5.25
CA THR A 195 23.79 9.68 5.59
C THR A 195 22.78 8.61 5.20
N HIS A 196 22.02 8.13 6.18
CA HIS A 196 20.87 7.28 5.94
C HIS A 196 19.66 7.92 6.60
N GLU A 197 18.86 8.59 5.79
CA GLU A 197 17.79 9.44 6.32
C GLU A 197 16.55 9.38 5.45
N VAL A 198 15.45 9.80 6.06
CA VAL A 198 14.22 10.14 5.35
C VAL A 198 14.05 11.65 5.47
N GLN A 199 14.09 12.35 4.34
CA GLN A 199 13.77 13.76 4.26
C GLN A 199 12.29 13.94 3.92
N PHE A 200 11.59 14.78 4.67
CA PHE A 200 10.23 15.17 4.36
C PHE A 200 10.27 16.47 3.58
N VAL A 201 9.61 16.49 2.42
CA VAL A 201 9.54 17.65 1.54
C VAL A 201 8.08 18.08 1.43
N SER A 202 7.80 19.32 1.80
CA SER A 202 6.47 19.91 1.68
C SER A 202 6.31 20.63 0.35
N VAL A 203 5.11 20.55 -0.25
CA VAL A 203 4.76 21.32 -1.45
C VAL A 203 3.80 22.43 -1.06
N ASN A 204 4.28 23.67 -1.10
CA ASN A 204 3.52 24.86 -0.69
C ASN A 204 3.48 25.85 -1.85
N GLY A 205 2.29 26.06 -2.43
CA GLY A 205 2.11 27.04 -3.51
C GLY A 205 2.97 26.76 -4.75
N GLY A 206 3.20 25.49 -5.09
CA GLY A 206 4.05 25.08 -6.20
C GLY A 206 5.56 25.15 -5.91
N GLN A 207 5.95 25.41 -4.67
CA GLN A 207 7.34 25.37 -4.22
C GLN A 207 7.60 24.15 -3.36
N LEU A 208 8.81 23.61 -3.46
CA LEU A 208 9.30 22.55 -2.60
C LEU A 208 10.06 23.15 -1.42
N VAL A 209 9.61 22.83 -0.21
CA VAL A 209 10.15 23.37 1.04
C VAL A 209 10.67 22.22 1.89
N LYS A 210 11.86 22.42 2.46
CA LYS A 210 12.44 21.49 3.44
C LYS A 210 11.50 21.33 4.64
N GLY A 211 11.10 20.09 4.90
CA GLY A 211 10.40 19.72 6.12
C GLY A 211 11.35 19.19 7.19
N ARG A 212 10.86 18.21 7.94
CA ARG A 212 11.64 17.50 8.96
C ARG A 212 12.47 16.37 8.34
N MET A 213 13.32 15.76 9.15
CA MET A 213 14.22 14.69 8.76
C MET A 213 14.28 13.64 9.87
N LEU A 214 14.41 12.37 9.48
CA LEU A 214 14.64 11.26 10.39
C LEU A 214 15.92 10.54 9.99
N GLN A 215 16.83 10.32 10.93
CA GLN A 215 18.07 9.59 10.70
C GLN A 215 17.97 8.16 11.20
N PHE A 216 18.58 7.24 10.47
CA PHE A 216 18.54 5.80 10.73
C PHE A 216 19.96 5.23 10.80
N GLN A 217 20.11 4.14 11.54
CA GLN A 217 21.39 3.42 11.68
C GLN A 217 21.64 2.40 10.56
N HIS A 218 20.77 2.37 9.56
CA HIS A 218 20.83 1.47 8.42
C HIS A 218 20.49 2.24 7.16
N ARG A 219 20.96 1.75 6.01
CA ARG A 219 20.62 2.30 4.69
C ARG A 219 19.12 2.31 4.47
N CYS A 220 18.62 3.34 3.78
CA CYS A 220 17.21 3.50 3.46
C CYS A 220 17.04 3.39 1.93
N PHE A 221 16.38 2.33 1.47
CA PHE A 221 16.10 2.13 0.05
C PHE A 221 14.64 2.44 -0.25
N GLY A 222 13.75 1.47 -0.06
CA GLY A 222 12.32 1.63 -0.31
C GLY A 222 11.58 2.26 0.86
N ILE A 223 10.49 2.97 0.56
CA ILE A 223 9.61 3.58 1.56
C ILE A 223 8.14 3.44 1.20
N ALA A 224 7.34 3.04 2.18
CA ALA A 224 5.89 3.10 2.10
C ALA A 224 5.30 3.74 3.36
N HIS A 225 4.18 4.41 3.19
CA HIS A 225 3.43 5.01 4.29
C HIS A 225 2.04 4.39 4.34
N ILE A 226 1.72 3.78 5.48
CA ILE A 226 0.43 3.15 5.72
C ILE A 226 -0.08 3.66 7.07
N MET A 227 -1.21 4.36 7.02
CA MET A 227 -1.85 4.98 8.20
C MET A 227 -0.96 6.01 8.91
N GLN A 228 -0.28 5.63 10.00
CA GLN A 228 0.59 6.49 10.81
C GLN A 228 2.00 5.89 10.95
N ASP A 229 2.34 4.93 10.08
CA ASP A 229 3.57 4.17 10.15
C ASP A 229 4.34 4.25 8.83
N LEU A 230 5.66 4.29 8.95
CA LEU A 230 6.61 4.22 7.85
C LEU A 230 7.17 2.82 7.76
N TYR A 231 7.16 2.27 6.56
CA TYR A 231 7.76 1.00 6.22
C TYR A 231 9.01 1.31 5.41
N LEU A 232 10.18 0.93 5.93
CA LEU A 232 11.46 1.21 5.30
C LEU A 232 12.18 -0.09 5.00
N THR A 233 12.66 -0.23 3.77
CA THR A 233 13.58 -1.32 3.42
C THR A 233 15.02 -0.85 3.50
N SER A 234 15.87 -1.78 3.92
CA SER A 234 17.31 -1.73 3.74
C SER A 234 17.71 -2.80 2.72
N GLY A 235 19.02 -3.05 2.55
CA GLY A 235 19.49 -4.09 1.64
C GLY A 235 19.06 -5.49 2.07
N THR A 236 18.81 -5.70 3.36
CA THR A 236 18.58 -7.03 3.94
C THR A 236 17.38 -7.08 4.88
N ALA A 237 16.67 -5.99 5.13
CA ALA A 237 15.61 -6.00 6.14
C ALA A 237 14.48 -5.01 5.82
N LEU A 238 13.29 -5.33 6.34
CA LEU A 238 12.10 -4.47 6.33
C LEU A 238 11.78 -4.06 7.77
N TYR A 239 11.68 -2.74 7.97
CA TYR A 239 11.42 -2.14 9.26
C TYR A 239 10.11 -1.36 9.24
N LYS A 240 9.45 -1.34 10.39
CA LYS A 240 8.29 -0.51 10.67
C LYS A 240 8.68 0.55 11.70
N TYR A 241 8.50 1.81 11.34
CA TYR A 241 8.82 2.98 12.15
C TYR A 241 7.56 3.82 12.38
N SER A 242 7.51 4.51 13.52
CA SER A 242 6.53 5.58 13.71
C SER A 242 6.88 6.79 12.85
N MET A 243 5.91 7.68 12.61
CA MET A 243 6.19 8.96 11.94
C MET A 243 7.27 9.80 12.65
N LYS A 244 7.57 9.56 13.93
CA LYS A 244 8.62 10.27 14.68
C LYS A 244 10.01 9.61 14.57
N GLY A 245 10.14 8.52 13.80
CA GLY A 245 11.39 7.79 13.61
C GLY A 245 11.71 6.76 14.69
N ALA A 246 10.82 6.52 15.65
CA ALA A 246 11.00 5.42 16.60
C ALA A 246 10.74 4.07 15.91
N LEU A 247 11.70 3.13 16.03
CA LEU A 247 11.54 1.77 15.56
C LEU A 247 10.41 1.08 16.33
N LEU A 248 9.39 0.61 15.62
CA LEU A 248 8.28 -0.13 16.20
C LEU A 248 8.52 -1.63 16.11
N THR A 249 8.96 -2.13 14.95
CA THR A 249 9.18 -3.56 14.71
C THR A 249 10.11 -3.76 13.51
N LYS A 250 10.93 -4.81 13.55
CA LYS A 250 11.61 -5.35 12.35
C LYS A 250 10.74 -6.48 11.81
N LEU A 251 10.16 -6.29 10.63
CA LEU A 251 9.18 -7.21 10.03
C LEU A 251 9.86 -8.39 9.34
N TYR A 252 11.02 -8.14 8.75
CA TYR A 252 11.80 -9.15 8.04
C TYR A 252 13.29 -8.80 8.09
N GLU A 253 14.14 -9.82 8.14
CA GLU A 253 15.60 -9.70 8.00
C GLU A 253 16.12 -10.94 7.30
N ASP A 254 16.77 -10.73 6.16
CA ASP A 254 17.57 -11.72 5.48
C ASP A 254 18.92 -11.84 6.20
N THR A 255 19.15 -12.99 6.82
CA THR A 255 20.41 -13.33 7.47
C THR A 255 21.27 -14.29 6.64
N SER A 256 20.87 -14.60 5.40
CA SER A 256 21.57 -15.57 4.54
C SER A 256 23.00 -15.15 4.23
N ASP A 257 23.28 -13.85 4.17
CA ASP A 257 24.63 -13.28 4.02
C ASP A 257 25.53 -13.41 5.26
N ARG A 258 25.01 -13.85 6.42
CA ARG A 258 25.85 -14.12 7.62
C ARG A 258 26.57 -15.48 7.56
N LEU A 259 26.34 -16.27 6.50
CA LEU A 259 27.16 -17.44 6.18
C LEU A 259 28.42 -17.05 5.39
N THR A 260 29.12 -15.98 5.78
CA THR A 260 30.52 -15.83 5.38
C THR A 260 31.32 -16.86 6.17
N GLY A 261 31.74 -17.92 5.47
CA GLY A 261 32.54 -18.99 6.04
C GLY A 261 33.78 -18.45 6.75
N ASN A 262 34.00 -18.95 7.96
CA ASN A 262 35.35 -19.15 8.43
C ASN A 262 35.97 -20.23 7.54
N ILE A 263 36.72 -19.81 6.52
CA ILE A 263 37.80 -20.60 5.93
C ILE A 263 39.10 -20.06 6.52
#